data_AF-A0A833Z6E5-F1
#
_entry.id   AF-A0A833Z6E5-F1
#
_cell.length_a   1.000
_cell.length_b   1.000
_cell.length_c   1.000
_cell.angle_alpha   90.00
_cell.angle_beta   90.00
_cell.angle_gamma   90.00
#
_symmetry.space_group_name_H-M   'P 1'
#
loop_
_entity.id
_entity.type
_entity.pdbx_description
1 polymer ?
#
loop_
_entity_poly.entity_id
_entity_poly.type
_entity_poly.pdbx_seq_one_letter_code
_entity_poly.pdbx_strand_id
1 'polypeptide(L)'
;MAWYDNIFNLENVYKCMYHQCLSVPYICLQAVWYTENQGLDGPVFGSADMWNGVGIFFDSFDNDGKKNNPAIVIVGNNGQINYDHQNDGTNQALASCQRDFRNKPYPVRAKVTYYQKTLTVMINNGFTPDKNDYEFCAKVENMIVPAQGHFGVSAATGGLADDHDVLSFLTFQLTEPGKEPPTPDKEISEKEKEKYQEEFEHFQQELDKKKEEFQKDHPDLQGQPADEIFESVGDRELIQIFEGQNRIHLEIKQLNRQLDMILDEQRKYVSSLAEELSKRGAGTPGQHGQISQQELDTVANTQQEILRQVNEIKNSMSETVRLVSGMQHPGSAGGVYETTQHFNDIKEHLHLVKRDVENLAQRNAPANERPRCPDLPPFPSCLSTVHFVVFVVVQTVLFIGYIMYKTQQEAAAKKFF
;
A
#
# COMPACT_ATOMS: atom_id res chain seq x y z
N MET A 1 32.55 -3.48 -7.17
CA MET A 1 32.28 -4.18 -8.44
C MET A 1 31.02 -3.56 -9.00
N ALA A 2 31.14 -3.05 -10.22
CA ALA A 2 30.26 -2.03 -10.78
C ALA A 2 29.01 -2.64 -11.44
N TRP A 3 27.91 -1.89 -11.40
CA TRP A 3 26.74 -2.08 -12.25
C TRP A 3 26.05 -0.73 -12.44
N TYR A 4 25.94 -0.34 -13.71
CA TYR A 4 25.63 0.99 -14.21
C TYR A 4 24.26 1.59 -13.84
N ASP A 5 24.27 2.93 -13.79
CA ASP A 5 23.13 3.80 -14.13
C ASP A 5 22.69 3.50 -15.56
N ASN A 6 21.69 2.63 -15.70
CA ASN A 6 20.95 2.52 -16.94
C ASN A 6 19.62 3.23 -16.75
N ILE A 7 19.52 4.44 -17.31
CA ILE A 7 18.23 4.97 -17.73
C ILE A 7 17.83 4.16 -18.97
N PHE A 8 17.29 2.96 -18.76
CA PHE A 8 16.40 2.38 -19.75
C PHE A 8 15.12 3.20 -19.70
N ASN A 9 15.05 4.21 -20.56
CA ASN A 9 13.79 4.78 -21.00
C ASN A 9 13.13 3.71 -21.87
N LEU A 10 12.59 2.68 -21.21
CA LEU A 10 11.68 1.71 -21.83
C LEU A 10 10.33 2.40 -22.00
N GLU A 11 10.30 3.42 -22.86
CA GLU A 11 9.06 3.81 -23.52
C GLU A 11 8.70 2.70 -24.50
N ASN A 12 8.23 1.57 -23.98
CA ASN A 12 7.28 0.65 -24.58
C ASN A 12 6.99 -0.50 -23.60
N VAL A 13 5.71 -0.57 -23.28
CA VAL A 13 5.00 -1.45 -22.35
C VAL A 13 5.41 -2.92 -22.55
N TYR A 14 6.00 -3.55 -21.53
CA TYR A 14 6.04 -5.01 -21.45
C TYR A 14 4.63 -5.50 -21.09
N LYS A 15 3.81 -5.73 -22.11
CA LYS A 15 2.51 -6.40 -21.97
C LYS A 15 2.78 -7.90 -21.91
N CYS A 16 2.79 -8.48 -20.72
CA CYS A 16 2.87 -9.94 -20.56
C CYS A 16 1.55 -10.59 -21.01
N MET A 17 1.35 -10.71 -22.33
CA MET A 17 0.24 -11.49 -22.90
C MET A 17 0.67 -12.95 -23.10
N TYR A 18 0.08 -13.80 -22.26
CA TYR A 18 -0.26 -15.20 -22.50
C TYR A 18 0.89 -16.16 -22.90
N HIS A 19 1.32 -16.95 -21.92
CA HIS A 19 1.87 -18.28 -22.13
C HIS A 19 0.98 -19.32 -21.42
N GLN A 20 0.45 -20.26 -22.20
CA GLN A 20 -0.07 -21.58 -21.81
C GLN A 20 -0.70 -21.74 -20.40
N CYS A 21 -2.03 -21.69 -20.36
CA CYS A 21 -2.83 -22.31 -19.29
C CYS A 21 -2.69 -23.85 -19.34
N LEU A 22 -1.59 -24.40 -18.84
CA LEU A 22 -1.44 -25.82 -18.57
C LEU A 22 -1.78 -26.10 -17.10
N SER A 23 -3.02 -26.56 -16.87
CA SER A 23 -3.46 -27.43 -15.77
C SER A 23 -2.79 -27.28 -14.39
N VAL A 24 -2.65 -26.07 -13.88
CA VAL A 24 -2.42 -25.79 -12.45
C VAL A 24 -3.46 -24.72 -12.10
N PRO A 25 -4.08 -24.74 -10.90
CA PRO A 25 -4.85 -23.57 -10.49
C PRO A 25 -3.88 -22.37 -10.39
N TYR A 26 -4.36 -21.18 -10.06
CA TYR A 26 -3.57 -20.00 -9.68
C TYR A 26 -3.12 -19.07 -10.83
N ILE A 27 -2.85 -17.76 -10.75
CA ILE A 27 -3.08 -16.56 -9.90
C ILE A 27 -2.46 -15.38 -10.69
N CYS A 28 -2.81 -14.11 -10.43
CA CYS A 28 -2.06 -12.92 -10.89
C CYS A 28 -0.86 -12.56 -9.99
N LEU A 29 0.37 -12.68 -10.48
CA LEU A 29 1.60 -12.61 -9.69
C LEU A 29 2.71 -11.82 -10.42
N GLN A 30 3.41 -10.90 -9.75
CA GLN A 30 4.64 -10.26 -10.28
C GLN A 30 5.83 -10.40 -9.30
N ALA A 31 7.04 -10.58 -9.83
CA ALA A 31 8.26 -10.69 -9.04
C ALA A 31 9.41 -9.86 -9.61
N VAL A 32 10.20 -9.25 -8.71
CA VAL A 32 11.46 -8.57 -9.02
C VAL A 32 12.63 -9.38 -8.46
N TRP A 33 13.66 -9.58 -9.27
CA TRP A 33 14.74 -10.52 -8.99
C TRP A 33 16.12 -9.86 -8.98
N TYR A 34 16.99 -10.35 -8.09
CA TYR A 34 18.44 -10.27 -8.23
C TYR A 34 19.04 -11.66 -7.93
N THR A 35 19.53 -12.33 -8.97
CA THR A 35 19.91 -13.76 -8.88
C THR A 35 21.19 -14.07 -9.64
N GLU A 36 21.94 -15.08 -9.21
CA GLU A 36 23.21 -15.47 -9.85
C GLU A 36 23.04 -15.84 -11.33
N ASN A 37 22.01 -16.63 -11.65
CA ASN A 37 21.71 -17.07 -13.01
C ASN A 37 20.54 -16.26 -13.58
N GLN A 38 20.54 -16.03 -14.90
CA GLN A 38 19.35 -15.49 -15.56
C GLN A 38 18.18 -16.45 -15.34
N GLY A 39 17.04 -15.90 -14.90
CA GLY A 39 15.84 -16.68 -14.62
C GLY A 39 15.34 -17.37 -15.88
N LEU A 40 15.09 -18.68 -15.78
CA LEU A 40 14.33 -19.43 -16.78
C LEU A 40 12.84 -19.37 -16.43
N ASP A 41 11.98 -19.65 -17.41
CA ASP A 41 10.56 -19.80 -17.17
C ASP A 41 10.29 -20.89 -16.13
N GLY A 42 9.29 -20.66 -15.28
CA GLY A 42 8.95 -21.61 -14.24
C GLY A 42 7.72 -21.21 -13.42
N PRO A 43 7.42 -21.99 -12.37
CA PRO A 43 6.18 -21.84 -11.62
C PRO A 43 6.16 -20.63 -10.69
N VAL A 44 7.32 -20.07 -10.30
CA VAL A 44 7.41 -19.00 -9.30
C VAL A 44 7.26 -17.65 -9.98
N PHE A 45 6.02 -17.13 -10.01
CA PHE A 45 5.72 -15.82 -10.60
C PHE A 45 6.23 -15.72 -12.06
N GLY A 46 6.20 -16.84 -12.80
CA GLY A 46 6.71 -16.96 -14.16
C GLY A 46 8.20 -17.33 -14.28
N SER A 47 8.91 -17.53 -13.17
CA SER A 47 10.33 -17.89 -13.15
C SER A 47 10.64 -19.20 -12.42
N ALA A 48 11.90 -19.63 -12.49
CA ALA A 48 12.39 -20.90 -11.97
C ALA A 48 12.20 -21.02 -10.44
N ASP A 49 11.89 -22.25 -10.00
CA ASP A 49 11.56 -22.55 -8.59
C ASP A 49 12.75 -22.52 -7.62
N MET A 50 13.97 -22.62 -8.16
CA MET A 50 15.21 -22.56 -7.38
C MET A 50 16.09 -21.44 -7.92
N TRP A 51 16.42 -20.48 -7.07
CA TRP A 51 17.32 -19.38 -7.40
C TRP A 51 18.39 -19.22 -6.31
N ASN A 52 19.55 -18.71 -6.69
CA ASN A 52 20.56 -18.24 -5.76
C ASN A 52 20.55 -16.70 -5.77
N GLY A 53 20.01 -16.08 -4.71
CA GLY A 53 19.80 -14.64 -4.64
C GLY A 53 18.52 -14.26 -3.91
N VAL A 54 17.83 -13.23 -4.40
CA VAL A 54 16.61 -12.69 -3.80
C VAL A 54 15.50 -12.48 -4.83
N GLY A 55 14.29 -12.85 -4.44
CA GLY A 55 13.04 -12.47 -5.08
C GLY A 55 12.25 -11.53 -4.17
N ILE A 56 11.67 -10.48 -4.76
CA ILE A 56 10.71 -9.58 -4.12
C ILE A 56 9.38 -9.81 -4.85
N PHE A 57 8.45 -10.44 -4.16
CA PHE A 57 7.18 -10.91 -4.70
C PHE A 57 6.07 -9.92 -4.40
N PHE A 58 5.33 -9.54 -5.44
CA PHE A 58 4.11 -8.74 -5.38
C PHE A 58 2.96 -9.73 -5.56
N ASP A 59 2.54 -10.31 -4.44
CA ASP A 59 1.56 -11.38 -4.40
C ASP A 59 0.16 -10.82 -4.21
N SER A 60 -0.68 -10.93 -5.22
CA SER A 60 -2.02 -10.34 -5.19
C SER A 60 -3.11 -11.26 -4.68
N PHE A 61 -2.85 -12.55 -4.53
CA PHE A 61 -3.89 -13.54 -4.27
C PHE A 61 -3.56 -14.36 -3.04
N ASP A 62 -4.61 -14.66 -2.30
CA ASP A 62 -4.57 -15.37 -1.03
C ASP A 62 -4.68 -16.89 -1.29
N ASN A 63 -3.54 -17.57 -1.50
CA ASN A 63 -3.54 -19.03 -1.63
C ASN A 63 -3.93 -19.71 -0.32
N ASP A 64 -3.48 -19.17 0.80
CA ASP A 64 -3.57 -19.80 2.11
C ASP A 64 -4.86 -19.45 2.89
N GLY A 65 -5.66 -18.53 2.38
CA GLY A 65 -6.95 -18.12 2.90
C GLY A 65 -6.87 -17.24 4.16
N LYS A 66 -5.70 -16.69 4.48
CA LYS A 66 -5.49 -15.85 5.67
C LYS A 66 -5.86 -14.39 5.47
N LYS A 67 -6.27 -13.98 4.27
CA LYS A 67 -6.76 -12.62 3.94
C LYS A 67 -5.73 -11.52 4.20
N ASN A 68 -4.48 -11.81 3.90
CA ASN A 68 -3.31 -10.93 4.09
C ASN A 68 -2.71 -10.45 2.76
N ASN A 69 -3.41 -10.64 1.64
CA ASN A 69 -3.04 -10.18 0.31
C ASN A 69 -3.87 -8.95 -0.10
N PRO A 70 -3.37 -8.07 -0.98
CA PRO A 70 -2.06 -8.12 -1.63
C PRO A 70 -0.89 -7.86 -0.69
N ALA A 71 0.18 -8.63 -0.86
CA ALA A 71 1.37 -8.62 -0.03
C ALA A 71 2.62 -8.43 -0.87
N ILE A 72 3.61 -7.76 -0.29
CA ILE A 72 4.96 -7.67 -0.83
C ILE A 72 5.87 -8.48 0.08
N VAL A 73 6.51 -9.51 -0.46
CA VAL A 73 7.27 -10.51 0.30
C VAL A 73 8.70 -10.60 -0.22
N ILE A 74 9.69 -10.55 0.68
CA ILE A 74 11.10 -10.72 0.35
C ILE A 74 11.50 -12.16 0.68
N VAL A 75 11.97 -12.90 -0.32
CA VAL A 75 12.43 -14.29 -0.15
C VAL A 75 13.84 -14.44 -0.70
N GLY A 76 14.76 -14.79 0.19
CA GLY A 76 16.12 -15.18 -0.17
C GLY A 76 16.22 -16.68 -0.39
N ASN A 77 17.03 -17.10 -1.35
CA ASN A 77 17.26 -18.51 -1.65
C ASN A 77 18.72 -18.73 -2.03
N ASN A 78 19.27 -19.90 -1.68
CA ASN A 78 20.65 -20.30 -1.94
C ASN A 78 20.74 -21.35 -3.07
N GLY A 79 19.66 -21.52 -3.84
CA GLY A 79 19.53 -22.51 -4.91
C GLY A 79 19.05 -23.89 -4.46
N GLN A 80 18.61 -24.06 -3.20
CA GLN A 80 18.19 -25.35 -2.66
C GLN A 80 16.75 -25.38 -2.13
N ILE A 81 16.09 -24.22 -2.03
CA ILE A 81 14.75 -24.10 -1.46
C ILE A 81 13.75 -24.05 -2.61
N ASN A 82 12.73 -24.90 -2.59
CA ASN A 82 11.58 -24.79 -3.48
C ASN A 82 10.56 -23.82 -2.87
N TYR A 83 9.98 -22.94 -3.67
CA TYR A 83 9.07 -21.93 -3.17
C TYR A 83 7.70 -22.51 -2.78
N ASP A 84 7.23 -22.17 -1.57
CA ASP A 84 5.96 -22.66 -1.04
C ASP A 84 4.77 -21.79 -1.49
N HIS A 85 4.32 -22.00 -2.73
CA HIS A 85 3.15 -21.32 -3.29
C HIS A 85 1.86 -21.57 -2.51
N GLN A 86 1.71 -22.70 -1.80
CA GLN A 86 0.46 -23.01 -1.11
C GLN A 86 0.26 -22.14 0.14
N ASN A 87 1.35 -21.59 0.67
CA ASN A 87 1.37 -20.77 1.87
C ASN A 87 1.86 -19.33 1.59
N ASP A 88 1.75 -18.88 0.34
CA ASP A 88 2.18 -17.54 -0.13
C ASP A 88 3.64 -17.22 0.24
N GLY A 89 4.50 -18.24 0.31
CA GLY A 89 5.90 -18.12 0.74
C GLY A 89 6.07 -17.63 2.19
N THR A 90 5.02 -17.60 3.01
CA THR A 90 5.02 -17.00 4.36
C THR A 90 6.05 -17.65 5.29
N ASN A 91 6.27 -18.95 5.15
CA ASN A 91 7.28 -19.71 5.92
C ASN A 91 8.73 -19.45 5.46
N GLN A 92 8.91 -18.85 4.29
CA GLN A 92 10.20 -18.55 3.66
C GLN A 92 10.48 -17.03 3.62
N ALA A 93 9.49 -16.22 3.98
CA ALA A 93 9.57 -14.76 4.01
C ALA A 93 10.64 -14.29 5.00
N LEU A 94 11.61 -13.52 4.50
CA LEU A 94 12.60 -12.82 5.34
C LEU A 94 11.99 -11.54 5.93
N ALA A 95 11.15 -10.87 5.15
CA ALA A 95 10.34 -9.73 5.57
C ALA A 95 9.19 -9.53 4.58
N SER A 96 8.10 -8.89 5.02
CA SER A 96 6.96 -8.58 4.16
C SER A 96 6.22 -7.31 4.62
N CYS A 97 5.37 -6.79 3.75
CA CYS A 97 4.38 -5.77 4.09
C CYS A 97 3.08 -6.00 3.33
N GLN A 98 1.97 -5.51 3.87
CA GLN A 98 0.68 -5.51 3.18
C GLN A 98 0.51 -4.20 2.42
N ARG A 99 0.44 -4.30 1.10
CA ARG A 99 0.25 -3.14 0.21
C ARG A 99 -0.59 -3.62 -0.96
N ASP A 100 -1.79 -3.06 -1.05
CA ASP A 100 -2.57 -3.20 -2.26
C ASP A 100 -1.92 -2.35 -3.36
N PHE A 101 -1.40 -3.02 -4.39
CA PHE A 101 -0.72 -2.44 -5.55
C PHE A 101 -1.55 -2.58 -6.84
N ARG A 102 -2.79 -3.08 -6.76
CA ARG A 102 -3.67 -3.25 -7.93
C ARG A 102 -4.52 -2.01 -8.18
N ASN A 103 -4.87 -1.80 -9.45
CA ASN A 103 -5.84 -0.80 -9.93
C ASN A 103 -5.62 0.60 -9.32
N LYS A 104 -4.37 1.07 -9.32
CA LYS A 104 -4.00 2.38 -8.78
C LYS A 104 -4.12 3.48 -9.83
N PRO A 105 -4.52 4.71 -9.44
CA PRO A 105 -4.70 5.82 -10.37
C PRO A 105 -3.38 6.29 -11.00
N TYR A 106 -2.25 6.08 -10.32
CA TYR A 106 -0.91 6.33 -10.86
C TYR A 106 -0.05 5.06 -10.77
N PRO A 107 1.01 4.95 -11.60
CA PRO A 107 1.89 3.79 -11.56
C PRO A 107 2.52 3.57 -10.18
N VAL A 108 2.35 2.36 -9.65
CA VAL A 108 3.05 1.89 -8.45
C VAL A 108 4.55 1.88 -8.72
N ARG A 109 5.35 2.29 -7.74
CA ARG A 109 6.82 2.28 -7.86
C ARG A 109 7.43 1.53 -6.71
N ALA A 110 8.29 0.57 -7.03
CA ALA A 110 9.11 -0.11 -6.05
C ALA A 110 10.55 0.40 -6.13
N LYS A 111 11.07 0.85 -4.99
CA LYS A 111 12.49 1.19 -4.83
C LYS A 111 13.12 0.15 -3.91
N VAL A 112 13.87 -0.76 -4.53
CA VAL A 112 14.62 -1.81 -3.86
C VAL A 112 16.07 -1.35 -3.73
N THR A 113 16.58 -1.28 -2.51
CA THR A 113 17.92 -0.77 -2.20
C THR A 113 18.70 -1.83 -1.44
N TYR A 114 19.82 -2.27 -2.00
CA TYR A 114 20.79 -3.10 -1.29
C TYR A 114 22.05 -2.26 -0.98
N TYR A 115 22.21 -1.90 0.29
CA TYR A 115 23.31 -1.05 0.75
C TYR A 115 23.84 -1.56 2.08
N GLN A 116 25.17 -1.69 2.21
CA GLN A 116 25.83 -2.19 3.42
C GLN A 116 25.17 -3.48 3.98
N LYS A 117 25.00 -4.50 3.12
CA LYS A 117 24.35 -5.79 3.44
C LYS A 117 22.91 -5.69 3.93
N THR A 118 22.25 -4.57 3.65
CA THR A 118 20.86 -4.33 4.07
C THR A 118 20.01 -4.14 2.83
N LEU A 119 19.02 -5.01 2.66
CA LEU A 119 18.01 -4.88 1.61
C LEU A 119 16.82 -4.10 2.18
N THR A 120 16.41 -3.03 1.51
CA THR A 120 15.25 -2.22 1.88
C THR A 120 14.32 -2.10 0.69
N VAL A 121 13.03 -2.33 0.91
CA VAL A 121 11.97 -2.14 -0.07
C VAL A 121 11.11 -0.97 0.36
N MET A 122 11.01 0.02 -0.51
CA MET A 122 10.16 1.19 -0.35
C MET A 122 9.16 1.24 -1.50
N ILE A 123 7.91 1.58 -1.22
CA ILE A 123 6.82 1.54 -2.20
C ILE A 123 6.14 2.91 -2.28
N ASN A 124 5.99 3.43 -3.50
CA ASN A 124 4.98 4.43 -3.80
C ASN A 124 3.71 3.69 -4.22
N ASN A 125 2.64 3.85 -3.46
CA ASN A 125 1.42 3.05 -3.63
C ASN A 125 0.48 3.56 -4.73
N GLY A 126 0.97 4.42 -5.63
CA GLY A 126 0.26 4.83 -6.85
C GLY A 126 -0.93 5.75 -6.61
N PHE A 127 -1.06 6.36 -5.44
CA PHE A 127 -2.14 7.31 -5.17
C PHE A 127 -1.80 8.73 -5.61
N THR A 128 -0.52 9.09 -5.70
CA THR A 128 -0.07 10.45 -6.03
C THR A 128 0.74 10.46 -7.34
N PRO A 129 0.73 11.57 -8.09
CA PRO A 129 1.61 11.73 -9.25
C PRO A 129 3.08 11.96 -8.87
N ASP A 130 3.39 12.23 -7.59
CA ASP A 130 4.74 12.44 -7.11
C ASP A 130 5.51 11.13 -7.12
N LYS A 131 6.47 11.00 -8.04
CA LYS A 131 7.32 9.81 -8.20
C LYS A 131 8.19 9.51 -6.97
N ASN A 132 8.36 10.46 -6.06
CA ASN A 132 9.23 10.35 -4.89
C ASN A 132 8.49 10.06 -3.58
N ASP A 133 7.16 9.94 -3.59
CA ASP A 133 6.37 9.66 -2.39
C ASP A 133 6.45 8.17 -1.97
N TYR A 134 7.64 7.77 -1.53
CA TYR A 134 7.92 6.40 -1.08
C TYR A 134 7.60 6.21 0.39
N GLU A 135 6.99 5.07 0.70
CA GLU A 135 6.75 4.59 2.05
C GLU A 135 7.56 3.33 2.33
N PHE A 136 7.94 3.15 3.59
CA PHE A 136 8.62 1.95 4.02
C PHE A 136 7.69 0.73 3.89
N CYS A 137 8.20 -0.34 3.29
CA CYS A 137 7.52 -1.64 3.23
C CYS A 137 8.26 -2.67 4.10
N ALA A 138 9.47 -3.05 3.71
CA ALA A 138 10.19 -4.15 4.34
C ALA A 138 11.71 -3.92 4.33
N LYS A 139 12.41 -4.54 5.28
CA LYS A 139 13.87 -4.47 5.42
C LYS A 139 14.43 -5.77 5.93
N VAL A 140 15.55 -6.19 5.33
CA VAL A 140 16.33 -7.37 5.74
C VAL A 140 17.77 -6.92 5.98
N GLU A 141 18.24 -7.06 7.21
CA GLU A 141 19.62 -6.74 7.59
C GLU A 141 20.53 -7.98 7.45
N ASN A 142 21.83 -7.74 7.27
CA ASN A 142 22.84 -8.79 7.12
C ASN A 142 22.52 -9.80 6.00
N MET A 143 21.80 -9.36 4.97
CA MET A 143 21.46 -10.20 3.83
C MET A 143 22.71 -10.46 2.99
N ILE A 144 22.87 -11.71 2.58
CA ILE A 144 23.95 -12.14 1.69
C ILE A 144 23.31 -12.48 0.36
N VAL A 145 23.75 -11.79 -0.69
CA VAL A 145 23.41 -12.07 -2.08
C VAL A 145 24.69 -12.35 -2.86
N PRO A 146 24.61 -13.04 -4.02
CA PRO A 146 25.76 -13.23 -4.91
C PRO A 146 26.46 -11.91 -5.24
N ALA A 147 27.78 -11.95 -5.43
CA ALA A 147 28.57 -10.75 -5.76
C ALA A 147 28.33 -10.26 -7.20
N GLN A 148 27.90 -11.17 -8.07
CA GLN A 148 27.51 -10.93 -9.45
C GLN A 148 26.16 -11.62 -9.67
N GLY A 149 25.30 -11.01 -10.46
CA GLY A 149 23.97 -11.52 -10.71
C GLY A 149 23.23 -10.68 -11.73
N HIS A 150 22.02 -11.14 -12.07
CA HIS A 150 21.13 -10.61 -13.06
C HIS A 150 19.94 -9.98 -12.36
N PHE A 151 19.55 -8.78 -12.81
CA PHE A 151 18.26 -8.21 -12.49
C PHE A 151 17.21 -8.78 -13.42
N GLY A 152 16.01 -9.02 -12.91
CA GLY A 152 14.90 -9.53 -13.71
C GLY A 152 13.55 -9.12 -13.14
N VAL A 153 12.54 -9.14 -14.00
CA VAL A 153 11.14 -9.06 -13.63
C VAL A 153 10.41 -10.19 -14.33
N SER A 154 9.53 -10.87 -13.62
CA SER A 154 8.67 -11.91 -14.18
C SER A 154 7.24 -11.71 -13.69
N ALA A 155 6.29 -12.24 -14.44
CA ALA A 155 4.89 -12.28 -14.03
C ALA A 155 4.25 -13.59 -14.51
N ALA A 156 3.20 -14.00 -13.82
CA ALA A 156 2.36 -15.12 -14.23
C ALA A 156 0.88 -14.80 -13.95
N THR A 157 0.02 -15.39 -14.77
CA THR A 157 -1.43 -15.44 -14.58
C THR A 157 -1.88 -16.89 -14.51
N GLY A 158 -3.12 -17.16 -14.10
CA GLY A 158 -3.76 -18.40 -14.51
C GLY A 158 -5.27 -18.36 -14.38
N GLY A 159 -5.88 -19.07 -13.43
CA GLY A 159 -7.35 -19.18 -13.39
C GLY A 159 -8.08 -17.83 -13.26
N LEU A 160 -7.48 -16.90 -12.53
CA LEU A 160 -7.79 -15.48 -12.57
C LEU A 160 -6.59 -14.76 -13.20
N ALA A 161 -6.86 -13.71 -13.97
CA ALA A 161 -5.85 -12.98 -14.73
C ALA A 161 -5.99 -11.47 -14.51
N ASP A 162 -4.84 -10.79 -14.43
CA ASP A 162 -4.66 -9.34 -14.40
C ASP A 162 -3.55 -9.02 -15.40
N ASP A 163 -3.57 -7.79 -15.91
CA ASP A 163 -2.46 -7.25 -16.69
C ASP A 163 -1.32 -6.83 -15.74
N HIS A 164 -0.09 -7.19 -16.13
CA HIS A 164 1.12 -6.89 -15.37
C HIS A 164 2.08 -6.09 -16.23
N ASP A 165 2.02 -4.77 -16.09
CA ASP A 165 2.81 -3.85 -16.90
C ASP A 165 4.01 -3.30 -16.13
N VAL A 166 5.19 -3.37 -16.76
CA VAL A 166 6.40 -2.71 -16.28
C VAL A 166 6.71 -1.54 -17.20
N LEU A 167 6.49 -0.32 -16.69
CA LEU A 167 6.74 0.90 -17.46
C LEU A 167 8.23 1.25 -17.55
N SER A 168 8.99 1.00 -16.50
CA SER A 168 10.45 1.19 -16.53
C SER A 168 11.15 0.39 -15.45
N PHE A 169 12.38 -0.01 -15.73
CA PHE A 169 13.26 -0.70 -14.79
C PHE A 169 14.61 0.03 -14.75
N LEU A 170 14.84 0.78 -13.68
CA LEU A 170 15.99 1.67 -13.54
C LEU A 170 16.94 1.14 -12.45
N THR A 171 18.18 0.89 -12.83
CA THR A 171 19.24 0.41 -11.91
C THR A 171 20.25 1.51 -11.65
N PHE A 172 20.71 1.60 -10.41
CA PHE A 172 21.68 2.61 -9.98
C PHE A 172 22.77 1.95 -9.13
N GLN A 173 24.01 2.43 -9.26
CA GLN A 173 25.09 2.01 -8.38
C GLN A 173 25.17 2.92 -7.15
N LEU A 174 25.28 2.31 -5.97
CA LEU A 174 25.49 3.05 -4.72
C LEU A 174 26.96 3.00 -4.31
N THR A 175 27.54 4.17 -4.05
CA THR A 175 28.91 4.33 -3.53
C THR A 175 28.85 4.95 -2.13
N GLU A 176 29.66 4.45 -1.20
CA GLU A 176 29.73 5.00 0.15
C GLU A 176 30.34 6.42 0.15
N PRO A 177 29.83 7.34 0.99
CA PRO A 177 30.43 8.67 1.11
C PRO A 177 31.93 8.59 1.41
N GLY A 178 32.75 9.29 0.61
CA GLY A 178 34.20 9.30 0.76
C GLY A 178 34.95 8.21 -0.03
N LYS A 179 34.25 7.31 -0.72
CA LYS A 179 34.85 6.45 -1.76
C LYS A 179 34.64 7.10 -3.13
N GLU A 180 35.66 7.05 -3.97
CA GLU A 180 35.50 7.45 -5.36
C GLU A 180 34.53 6.47 -6.05
N PRO A 181 33.56 6.97 -6.83
CA PRO A 181 32.76 6.10 -7.66
C PRO A 181 33.73 5.35 -8.60
N PRO A 182 33.54 4.04 -8.83
CA PRO A 182 34.37 3.36 -9.80
C PRO A 182 34.26 4.07 -11.14
N THR A 183 35.35 4.05 -11.91
CA THR A 183 35.32 4.53 -13.29
C THR A 183 34.11 3.89 -13.99
N PRO A 184 33.29 4.68 -14.69
CA PRO A 184 32.22 4.11 -15.52
C PRO A 184 32.85 3.00 -16.38
N ASP A 185 32.33 1.77 -16.33
CA ASP A 185 32.80 0.68 -17.20
C ASP A 185 32.65 1.12 -18.68
N LYS A 186 33.21 0.42 -19.67
CA LYS A 186 32.96 0.88 -21.06
C LYS A 186 31.45 0.88 -21.34
N GLU A 187 30.95 1.89 -22.05
CA GLU A 187 29.59 1.85 -22.63
C GLU A 187 29.39 0.47 -23.27
N ILE A 188 28.19 -0.10 -23.13
CA ILE A 188 27.81 -1.37 -23.78
C ILE A 188 28.33 -1.33 -25.21
N SER A 189 29.11 -2.34 -25.60
CA SER A 189 29.72 -2.32 -26.93
C SER A 189 28.63 -2.25 -28.00
N GLU A 190 28.87 -1.55 -29.11
CA GLU A 190 27.88 -1.45 -30.20
C GLU A 190 27.38 -2.84 -30.63
N LYS A 191 28.24 -3.85 -30.59
CA LYS A 191 27.90 -5.24 -30.88
C LYS A 191 26.90 -5.85 -29.88
N GLU A 192 27.00 -5.52 -28.61
CA GLU A 192 26.03 -5.98 -27.59
C GLU A 192 24.71 -5.23 -27.72
N LYS A 193 24.73 -3.93 -28.06
CA LYS A 193 23.52 -3.16 -28.36
C LYS A 193 22.76 -3.76 -29.54
N GLU A 194 23.46 -4.07 -30.64
CA GLU A 194 22.89 -4.76 -31.81
C GLU A 194 22.27 -6.10 -31.41
N LYS A 195 22.96 -6.91 -30.61
CA LYS A 195 22.43 -8.19 -30.12
C LYS A 195 21.14 -8.01 -29.31
N TYR A 196 21.08 -7.04 -28.39
CA TYR A 196 19.86 -6.80 -27.61
C TYR A 196 18.70 -6.28 -28.47
N GLN A 197 19.01 -5.48 -29.49
CA GLN A 197 18.02 -5.02 -30.47
C GLN A 197 17.44 -6.18 -31.27
N GLU A 198 18.29 -7.10 -31.75
CA GLU A 198 17.84 -8.32 -32.44
C GLU A 198 16.98 -9.22 -31.53
N GLU A 199 17.38 -9.42 -30.27
CA GLU A 199 16.59 -10.17 -29.28
C GLU A 199 15.22 -9.51 -29.05
N PHE A 200 15.16 -8.18 -28.92
CA PHE A 200 13.91 -7.43 -28.77
C PHE A 200 12.98 -7.60 -29.98
N GLU A 201 13.51 -7.46 -31.20
CA GLU A 201 12.73 -7.63 -32.42
C GLU A 201 12.19 -9.07 -32.55
N HIS A 202 12.99 -10.07 -32.18
CA HIS A 202 12.55 -11.46 -32.15
C HIS A 202 11.39 -11.67 -31.16
N PHE A 203 11.50 -11.15 -29.93
CA PHE A 203 10.42 -11.25 -28.94
C PHE A 203 9.14 -10.57 -29.41
N GLN A 204 9.25 -9.41 -30.07
CA GLN A 204 8.10 -8.71 -30.62
C GLN A 204 7.39 -9.54 -31.70
N GLN A 205 8.15 -10.16 -32.60
CA GLN A 205 7.59 -11.03 -33.63
C GLN A 205 6.90 -12.27 -33.04
N GLU A 206 7.49 -12.91 -32.02
CA GLU A 206 6.85 -14.04 -31.33
C GLU A 206 5.55 -13.63 -30.64
N LEU A 207 5.51 -12.45 -30.02
CA LEU A 207 4.31 -11.91 -29.37
C LEU A 207 3.20 -11.67 -30.39
N ASP A 208 3.51 -11.05 -31.53
CA ASP A 208 2.51 -10.78 -32.57
C ASP A 208 2.00 -12.08 -33.20
N LYS A 209 2.87 -13.06 -33.45
CA LYS A 209 2.47 -14.40 -33.90
C LYS A 209 1.50 -15.07 -32.91
N LYS A 210 1.78 -15.00 -31.61
CA LYS A 210 0.89 -15.55 -30.57
C LYS A 210 -0.45 -14.83 -30.51
N LYS A 211 -0.48 -13.50 -30.70
CA LYS A 211 -1.74 -12.74 -30.80
C LYS A 211 -2.58 -13.21 -31.98
N GLU A 212 -1.97 -13.45 -33.14
CA GLU A 212 -2.66 -13.98 -34.32
C GLU A 212 -3.21 -15.40 -34.08
N GLU A 213 -2.40 -16.29 -33.49
CA GLU A 213 -2.82 -17.63 -33.10
C GLU A 213 -4.02 -17.59 -32.14
N PHE A 214 -3.95 -16.71 -31.13
CA PHE A 214 -5.05 -16.50 -30.19
C PHE A 214 -6.34 -16.02 -30.87
N GLN A 215 -6.26 -15.02 -31.75
CA GLN A 215 -7.43 -14.52 -32.49
C GLN A 215 -8.05 -15.57 -33.42
N LYS A 216 -7.22 -16.46 -33.97
CA LYS A 216 -7.68 -17.57 -34.81
C LYS A 216 -8.43 -18.62 -33.99
N ASP A 217 -7.97 -18.90 -32.78
CA ASP A 217 -8.58 -19.88 -31.88
C ASP A 217 -9.85 -19.33 -31.18
N HIS A 218 -10.04 -18.00 -31.17
CA HIS A 218 -11.18 -17.31 -30.53
C HIS A 218 -11.92 -16.39 -31.51
N PRO A 219 -12.59 -16.94 -32.54
CA PRO A 219 -13.25 -16.17 -33.59
C PRO A 219 -14.46 -15.34 -33.11
N ASP A 220 -15.01 -15.68 -31.94
CA ASP A 220 -16.09 -14.97 -31.24
C ASP A 220 -15.67 -13.64 -30.62
N LEU A 221 -14.36 -13.39 -30.47
CA LEU A 221 -13.78 -12.13 -29.98
C LEU A 221 -13.33 -11.18 -31.11
N GLN A 222 -13.59 -11.52 -32.38
CA GLN A 222 -13.19 -10.69 -33.52
C GLN A 222 -14.00 -9.38 -33.61
N GLY A 223 -13.31 -8.25 -33.54
CA GLY A 223 -13.86 -6.92 -33.83
C GLY A 223 -13.95 -5.94 -32.66
N GLN A 224 -13.54 -6.33 -31.46
CA GLN A 224 -13.34 -5.38 -30.36
C GLN A 224 -11.83 -5.04 -30.27
N PRO A 225 -11.43 -3.76 -30.35
CA PRO A 225 -10.05 -3.39 -30.09
C PRO A 225 -9.71 -3.82 -28.66
N ALA A 226 -8.69 -4.65 -28.48
CA ALA A 226 -8.29 -5.14 -27.16
C ALA A 226 -7.98 -4.00 -26.17
N ASP A 227 -7.69 -2.79 -26.69
CA ASP A 227 -7.35 -1.61 -25.91
C ASP A 227 -8.56 -0.74 -25.51
N GLU A 228 -9.76 -0.93 -26.10
CA GLU A 228 -10.97 -0.13 -25.78
C GLU A 228 -11.94 -0.83 -24.81
N ILE A 229 -11.73 -2.11 -24.48
CA ILE A 229 -12.67 -2.92 -23.68
C ILE A 229 -12.57 -2.61 -22.17
N PHE A 230 -11.53 -1.94 -21.70
CA PHE A 230 -11.12 -1.97 -20.29
C PHE A 230 -11.29 -0.68 -19.47
N GLU A 231 -11.86 0.40 -20.01
CA GLU A 231 -12.33 1.52 -19.17
C GLU A 231 -13.84 1.66 -19.24
N SER A 232 -14.52 1.08 -18.26
CA SER A 232 -15.94 1.28 -18.04
C SER A 232 -16.21 2.69 -17.48
N VAL A 233 -17.42 3.20 -17.65
CA VAL A 233 -17.86 4.45 -16.99
C VAL A 233 -17.71 4.37 -15.47
N GLY A 234 -17.81 3.16 -14.89
CA GLY A 234 -17.54 2.89 -13.48
C GLY A 234 -16.08 3.13 -13.10
N ASP A 235 -15.12 2.82 -13.98
CA ASP A 235 -13.69 3.04 -13.72
C ASP A 235 -13.36 4.54 -13.68
N ARG A 236 -14.01 5.36 -14.50
CA ARG A 236 -13.91 6.83 -14.42
C ARG A 236 -14.47 7.41 -13.13
N GLU A 237 -15.60 6.89 -12.66
CA GLU A 237 -16.17 7.28 -11.35
C GLU A 237 -15.27 6.83 -10.20
N LEU A 238 -14.69 5.62 -10.31
CA LEU A 238 -13.73 5.08 -9.36
C LEU A 238 -12.45 5.93 -9.31
N ILE A 239 -11.92 6.36 -10.46
CA ILE A 239 -10.78 7.28 -10.54
C ILE A 239 -11.08 8.59 -9.81
N GLN A 240 -12.26 9.19 -10.03
CA GLN A 240 -12.65 10.42 -9.31
C GLN A 240 -12.80 10.20 -7.79
N ILE A 241 -13.31 9.05 -7.37
CA ILE A 241 -13.38 8.67 -5.95
C ILE A 241 -11.96 8.50 -5.38
N PHE A 242 -11.07 7.81 -6.10
CA PHE A 242 -9.68 7.61 -5.69
C PHE A 242 -8.89 8.91 -5.66
N GLU A 243 -9.15 9.86 -6.56
CA GLU A 243 -8.59 11.21 -6.50
C GLU A 243 -9.04 11.94 -5.23
N GLY A 244 -10.33 11.83 -4.87
CA GLY A 244 -10.88 12.36 -3.63
C GLY A 244 -10.27 11.73 -2.37
N GLN A 245 -10.17 10.40 -2.34
CA GLN A 245 -9.57 9.65 -1.22
C GLN A 245 -8.07 9.89 -1.11
N ASN A 246 -7.34 9.96 -2.22
CA ASN A 246 -5.92 10.28 -2.23
C ASN A 246 -5.66 11.66 -1.62
N ARG A 247 -6.50 12.65 -1.94
CA ARG A 247 -6.37 13.98 -1.35
C ARG A 247 -6.54 13.94 0.17
N ILE A 248 -7.49 13.15 0.68
CA ILE A 248 -7.66 12.95 2.13
C ILE A 248 -6.46 12.22 2.73
N HIS A 249 -5.97 11.17 2.07
CA HIS A 249 -4.82 10.39 2.52
C HIS A 249 -3.54 11.25 2.60
N LEU A 250 -3.29 12.10 1.59
CA LEU A 250 -2.19 13.05 1.58
C LEU A 250 -2.25 14.02 2.77
N GLU A 251 -3.42 14.55 3.09
CA GLU A 251 -3.61 15.43 4.24
C GLU A 251 -3.40 14.69 5.58
N ILE A 252 -3.85 13.43 5.69
CA ILE A 252 -3.59 12.59 6.87
C ILE A 252 -2.09 12.33 7.02
N LYS A 253 -1.38 12.07 5.92
CA LYS A 253 0.07 11.86 5.91
C LYS A 253 0.83 13.12 6.32
N GLN A 254 0.38 14.28 5.86
CA GLN A 254 0.92 15.57 6.28
C GLN A 254 0.67 15.81 7.78
N LEU A 255 -0.54 15.52 8.27
CA LEU A 255 -0.89 15.62 9.68
C LEU A 255 -0.01 14.70 10.54
N ASN A 256 0.20 13.45 10.13
CA ASN A 256 1.09 12.51 10.82
C ASN A 256 2.53 13.00 10.85
N ARG A 257 3.06 13.53 9.74
CA ARG A 257 4.41 14.13 9.70
C ARG A 257 4.51 15.34 10.65
N GLN A 258 3.49 16.18 10.71
CA GLN A 258 3.46 17.31 11.65
C GLN A 258 3.37 16.84 13.10
N LEU A 259 2.59 15.80 13.39
CA LEU A 259 2.49 15.19 14.71
C LEU A 259 3.83 14.59 15.15
N ASP A 260 4.53 13.88 14.26
CA ASP A 260 5.84 13.28 14.54
C ASP A 260 6.90 14.35 14.83
N MET A 261 6.88 15.48 14.11
CA MET A 261 7.77 16.61 14.42
C MET A 261 7.51 17.17 15.82
N ILE A 262 6.24 17.34 16.20
CA ILE A 262 5.84 17.82 17.53
C ILE A 262 6.26 16.82 18.61
N LEU A 263 6.09 15.51 18.37
CA LEU A 263 6.46 14.45 19.30
C LEU A 263 7.98 14.33 19.47
N ASP A 264 8.76 14.49 18.39
CA ASP A 264 10.22 14.49 18.46
C ASP A 264 10.76 15.73 19.22
N GLU A 265 10.12 16.88 19.03
CA GLU A 265 10.46 18.11 19.75
C GLU A 265 10.12 18.02 21.25
N GLN A 266 8.95 17.45 21.59
CA GLN A 266 8.60 17.08 22.97
C GLN A 266 9.62 16.08 23.56
N ARG A 267 10.06 15.08 22.80
CA ARG A 267 11.03 14.08 23.25
C ARG A 267 12.40 14.69 23.54
N LYS A 268 12.88 15.57 22.65
CA LYS A 268 14.10 16.35 22.83
C LYS A 268 14.01 17.25 24.08
N TYR A 269 12.86 17.88 24.31
CA TYR A 269 12.63 18.68 25.51
C TYR A 269 12.62 17.85 26.80
N VAL A 270 11.93 16.70 26.81
CA VAL A 270 11.95 15.79 27.97
C VAL A 270 13.36 15.29 28.24
N SER A 271 14.14 14.99 27.20
CA SER A 271 15.54 14.59 27.37
C SER A 271 16.44 15.71 27.91
N SER A 272 16.28 16.95 27.44
CA SER A 272 17.07 18.08 27.95
C SER A 272 16.68 18.42 29.38
N LEU A 273 15.38 18.38 29.71
CA LEU A 273 14.89 18.61 31.07
C LEU A 273 15.36 17.50 32.04
N ALA A 274 15.36 16.24 31.58
CA ALA A 274 15.90 15.12 32.34
C ALA A 274 17.42 15.26 32.58
N GLU A 275 18.17 15.78 31.61
CA GLU A 275 19.59 16.05 31.73
C GLU A 275 19.88 17.23 32.68
N GLU A 276 19.06 18.27 32.66
CA GLU A 276 19.13 19.42 33.58
C GLU A 276 18.79 19.01 35.03
N LEU A 277 17.78 18.15 35.21
CA LEU A 277 17.40 17.57 36.51
C LEU A 277 18.47 16.61 37.05
N SER A 278 19.11 15.84 36.17
CA SER A 278 20.25 14.98 36.53
C SER A 278 21.44 15.80 37.00
N LYS A 279 21.74 16.95 36.36
CA LYS A 279 22.78 17.89 36.80
C LYS A 279 22.48 18.52 38.17
N ARG A 280 21.21 18.73 38.54
CA ARG A 280 20.80 19.17 39.90
C ARG A 280 20.92 18.09 40.97
N GLY A 281 20.99 16.80 40.60
CA GLY A 281 21.08 15.67 41.53
C GLY A 281 22.47 15.42 42.13
N ALA A 282 23.52 16.05 41.58
CA ALA A 282 24.91 15.85 41.99
C ALA A 282 25.54 17.17 42.49
N GLY A 283 25.04 17.71 43.62
CA GLY A 283 25.73 18.80 44.30
C GLY A 283 24.94 19.54 45.38
N THR A 284 25.13 19.12 46.64
CA THR A 284 24.97 19.86 47.93
C THR A 284 23.62 20.52 48.30
N PRO A 285 23.11 20.30 49.54
CA PRO A 285 21.86 20.89 50.01
C PRO A 285 22.07 22.33 50.51
N GLY A 286 21.48 23.29 49.81
CA GLY A 286 21.34 24.65 50.35
C GLY A 286 21.45 25.77 49.32
N GLN A 287 20.44 25.93 48.46
CA GLN A 287 20.04 27.25 47.98
C GLN A 287 18.64 27.19 47.35
N HIS A 288 17.67 27.83 48.01
CA HIS A 288 16.50 28.36 47.32
C HIS A 288 17.00 29.38 46.30
N GLY A 289 16.77 29.16 45.00
CA GLY A 289 17.26 30.02 43.93
C GLY A 289 16.21 30.17 42.84
N GLN A 290 15.86 31.43 42.58
CA GLN A 290 14.81 31.91 41.68
C GLN A 290 14.87 31.27 40.28
N ILE A 291 13.70 30.95 39.73
CA ILE A 291 13.53 30.71 38.28
C ILE A 291 14.01 31.97 37.55
N SER A 292 14.98 31.83 36.65
CA SER A 292 15.48 32.97 35.88
C SER A 292 14.38 33.48 34.97
N GLN A 293 14.19 34.82 34.87
CA GLN A 293 13.25 35.43 33.91
C GLN A 293 13.46 34.91 32.48
N GLN A 294 14.69 34.55 32.15
CA GLN A 294 15.08 34.00 30.86
C GLN A 294 14.50 32.58 30.63
N GLU A 295 14.34 31.77 31.67
CA GLU A 295 13.68 30.45 31.58
C GLU A 295 12.17 30.61 31.38
N LEU A 296 11.55 31.57 32.06
CA LEU A 296 10.13 31.92 31.91
C LEU A 296 9.82 32.47 30.50
N ASP A 297 10.68 33.34 29.96
CA ASP A 297 10.53 33.90 28.62
C ASP A 297 10.72 32.82 27.55
N THR A 298 11.66 31.89 27.76
CA THR A 298 11.86 30.77 26.84
C THR A 298 10.65 29.84 26.84
N VAL A 299 10.10 29.50 28.01
CA VAL A 299 8.88 28.68 28.13
C VAL A 299 7.66 29.39 27.53
N ALA A 300 7.53 30.70 27.73
CA ALA A 300 6.44 31.49 27.16
C ALA A 300 6.52 31.55 25.62
N ASN A 301 7.72 31.77 25.07
CA ASN A 301 7.95 31.77 23.63
C ASN A 301 7.66 30.39 23.00
N THR A 302 8.03 29.30 23.68
CA THR A 302 7.73 27.93 23.21
C THR A 302 6.24 27.60 23.28
N GLN A 303 5.54 28.01 24.35
CA GLN A 303 4.09 27.88 24.44
C GLN A 303 3.38 28.63 23.30
N GLN A 304 3.89 29.81 22.95
CA GLN A 304 3.36 30.62 21.87
C GLN A 304 3.59 29.99 20.48
N GLU A 305 4.72 29.31 20.28
CA GLU A 305 5.02 28.57 19.05
C GLU A 305 4.17 27.30 18.91
N ILE A 306 3.95 26.55 20.00
CA ILE A 306 3.04 25.40 20.01
C ILE A 306 1.61 25.84 19.67
N LEU A 307 1.13 26.94 20.25
CA LEU A 307 -0.18 27.50 19.93
C LEU A 307 -0.29 27.94 18.46
N ARG A 308 0.79 28.47 17.89
CA ARG A 308 0.87 28.85 16.47
C ARG A 308 0.70 27.62 15.58
N GLN A 309 1.43 26.55 15.85
CA GLN A 309 1.37 25.30 15.09
C GLN A 309 0.00 24.60 15.22
N VAL A 310 -0.58 24.57 16.42
CA VAL A 310 -1.94 24.03 16.64
C VAL A 310 -2.99 24.84 15.88
N ASN A 311 -2.83 26.16 15.79
CA ASN A 311 -3.73 27.02 15.03
C ASN A 311 -3.58 26.82 13.50
N GLU A 312 -2.38 26.50 13.01
CA GLU A 312 -2.16 26.10 11.61
C GLU A 312 -2.86 24.77 11.28
N ILE A 313 -2.74 23.77 12.16
CA ILE A 313 -3.46 22.48 12.03
C ILE A 313 -4.96 22.71 11.99
N LYS A 314 -5.49 23.55 12.89
CA LYS A 314 -6.91 23.92 12.91
C LYS A 314 -7.37 24.54 11.58
N ASN A 315 -6.57 25.45 11.02
CA ASN A 315 -6.91 26.13 9.77
C ASN A 315 -6.88 25.18 8.57
N SER A 316 -5.83 24.36 8.46
CA SER A 316 -5.72 23.30 7.43
C SER A 316 -6.89 22.32 7.52
N MET A 317 -7.22 21.83 8.72
CA MET A 317 -8.36 20.93 8.92
C MET A 317 -9.70 21.59 8.56
N SER A 318 -9.88 22.87 8.89
CA SER A 318 -11.09 23.61 8.53
C SER A 318 -11.24 23.83 7.03
N GLU A 319 -10.15 23.88 6.27
CA GLU A 319 -10.15 23.96 4.81
C GLU A 319 -10.53 22.61 4.20
N THR A 320 -9.97 21.51 4.72
CA THR A 320 -10.30 20.14 4.32
C THR A 320 -11.79 19.82 4.53
N VAL A 321 -12.38 20.18 5.67
CA VAL A 321 -13.84 20.03 5.91
C VAL A 321 -14.67 20.75 4.85
N ARG A 322 -14.24 21.95 4.42
CA ARG A 322 -14.97 22.75 3.41
C ARG A 322 -14.88 22.12 2.03
N LEU A 323 -13.71 21.62 1.65
CA LEU A 323 -13.49 20.94 0.37
C LEU A 323 -14.31 19.66 0.26
N VAL A 324 -14.32 18.83 1.31
CA VAL A 324 -15.15 17.61 1.39
C VAL A 324 -16.64 17.95 1.33
N SER A 325 -17.06 19.06 1.95
CA SER A 325 -18.45 19.53 1.89
C SER A 325 -18.85 20.09 0.52
N GLY A 326 -17.89 20.49 -0.32
CA GLY A 326 -18.11 21.08 -1.65
C GLY A 326 -18.30 20.07 -2.78
N MET A 327 -18.06 18.77 -2.55
CA MET A 327 -18.12 17.72 -3.57
C MET A 327 -19.53 17.11 -3.77
N GLN A 328 -20.57 17.67 -3.14
CA GLN A 328 -21.96 17.24 -3.37
C GLN A 328 -22.49 17.78 -4.71
N HIS A 329 -22.48 16.96 -5.76
CA HIS A 329 -23.33 17.18 -6.94
C HIS A 329 -24.67 16.45 -6.81
N PRO A 330 -25.80 17.10 -7.17
CA PRO A 330 -27.11 16.46 -7.20
C PRO A 330 -27.30 15.76 -8.56
N GLY A 331 -27.04 14.46 -8.64
CA GLY A 331 -27.30 13.71 -9.86
C GLY A 331 -27.23 12.19 -9.65
N SER A 332 -28.32 11.50 -10.02
CA SER A 332 -28.51 10.04 -10.08
C SER A 332 -28.84 9.31 -8.77
N ALA A 333 -30.06 8.77 -8.70
CA ALA A 333 -30.72 8.24 -7.51
C ALA A 333 -30.52 6.73 -7.25
N GLY A 334 -29.44 6.12 -7.77
CA GLY A 334 -29.29 4.64 -7.75
C GLY A 334 -28.34 4.06 -6.70
N GLY A 335 -27.26 4.76 -6.31
CA GLY A 335 -26.20 4.24 -5.41
C GLY A 335 -25.86 5.17 -4.24
N VAL A 336 -26.69 6.18 -3.99
CA VAL A 336 -26.34 7.36 -3.17
C VAL A 336 -26.31 7.06 -1.66
N TYR A 337 -26.97 6.01 -1.18
CA TYR A 337 -27.16 5.82 0.26
C TYR A 337 -25.89 5.39 1.00
N GLU A 338 -25.11 4.46 0.45
CA GLU A 338 -23.90 3.95 1.13
C GLU A 338 -22.74 4.95 1.01
N THR A 339 -22.57 5.56 -0.17
CA THR A 339 -21.53 6.58 -0.43
C THR A 339 -21.77 7.87 0.36
N THR A 340 -23.02 8.37 0.44
CA THR A 340 -23.34 9.57 1.23
C THR A 340 -23.13 9.33 2.73
N GLN A 341 -23.37 8.10 3.19
CA GLN A 341 -23.18 7.73 4.59
C GLN A 341 -21.70 7.71 4.96
N HIS A 342 -20.82 7.15 4.13
CA HIS A 342 -19.38 7.22 4.34
C HIS A 342 -18.83 8.66 4.34
N PHE A 343 -19.31 9.53 3.45
CA PHE A 343 -18.92 10.94 3.48
C PHE A 343 -19.44 11.69 4.71
N ASN A 344 -20.63 11.35 5.19
CA ASN A 344 -21.19 11.91 6.43
C ASN A 344 -20.42 11.42 7.66
N ASP A 345 -20.03 10.15 7.71
CA ASP A 345 -19.22 9.57 8.79
C ASP A 345 -17.83 10.21 8.82
N ILE A 346 -17.17 10.34 7.67
CA ILE A 346 -15.87 11.03 7.55
C ILE A 346 -15.99 12.48 8.01
N LYS A 347 -17.03 13.18 7.58
CA LYS A 347 -17.31 14.56 8.01
C LYS A 347 -17.52 14.64 9.52
N GLU A 348 -18.24 13.70 10.13
CA GLU A 348 -18.47 13.64 11.57
C GLU A 348 -17.17 13.38 12.34
N HIS A 349 -16.35 12.44 11.89
CA HIS A 349 -15.02 12.19 12.46
C HIS A 349 -14.08 13.40 12.32
N LEU A 350 -14.12 14.12 11.19
CA LEU A 350 -13.33 15.34 10.99
C LEU A 350 -13.79 16.47 11.93
N HIS A 351 -15.09 16.58 12.18
CA HIS A 351 -15.65 17.51 13.15
C HIS A 351 -15.24 17.16 14.59
N LEU A 352 -15.14 15.88 14.94
CA LEU A 352 -14.65 15.43 16.24
C LEU A 352 -13.17 15.80 16.43
N VAL A 353 -12.32 15.52 15.45
CA VAL A 353 -10.89 15.88 15.50
C VAL A 353 -10.71 17.40 15.56
N LYS A 354 -11.46 18.16 14.76
CA LYS A 354 -11.45 19.64 14.83
C LYS A 354 -11.79 20.13 16.25
N ARG A 355 -12.82 19.56 16.87
CA ARG A 355 -13.23 19.92 18.24
C ARG A 355 -12.15 19.58 19.27
N ASP A 356 -11.48 18.44 19.12
CA ASP A 356 -10.41 18.04 20.04
C ASP A 356 -9.15 18.92 19.87
N VAL A 357 -8.84 19.35 18.65
CA VAL A 357 -7.79 20.35 18.37
C VAL A 357 -8.19 21.73 18.94
N GLU A 358 -9.46 22.13 18.84
CA GLU A 358 -9.97 23.36 19.47
C GLU A 358 -9.88 23.30 21.00
N ASN A 359 -10.17 22.14 21.60
CA ASN A 359 -10.03 21.91 23.04
C ASN A 359 -8.57 21.94 23.51
N LEU A 360 -7.63 21.44 22.69
CA LEU A 360 -6.20 21.54 22.93
C LEU A 360 -5.70 23.00 22.83
N ALA A 361 -6.20 23.76 21.86
CA ALA A 361 -5.85 25.17 21.66
C ALA A 361 -6.37 26.09 22.79
N GLN A 362 -7.47 25.71 23.47
CA GLN A 362 -8.09 26.51 24.53
C GLN A 362 -7.55 26.22 25.94
N ARG A 363 -6.62 25.29 26.11
CA ARG A 363 -6.04 24.93 27.43
C ARG A 363 -5.02 25.97 27.93
N ASN A 364 -5.48 27.20 28.16
CA ASN A 364 -4.78 28.25 28.91
C ASN A 364 -5.70 28.82 30.01
N ALA A 365 -6.21 27.96 30.89
CA ALA A 365 -6.94 28.35 32.10
C ALA A 365 -6.23 27.79 33.35
N PRO A 366 -6.12 28.57 34.45
CA PRO A 366 -5.38 28.16 35.63
C PRO A 366 -6.00 26.92 36.29
N ALA A 367 -5.12 25.98 36.64
CA ALA A 367 -5.47 24.72 37.26
C ALA A 367 -6.02 24.92 38.67
N ASN A 368 -7.34 24.91 38.83
CA ASN A 368 -7.95 24.54 40.10
C ASN A 368 -9.36 23.97 39.94
N GLU A 369 -9.49 22.88 39.18
CA GLU A 369 -10.58 21.91 39.32
C GLU A 369 -10.25 20.73 38.41
N ARG A 370 -10.11 19.53 38.97
CA ARG A 370 -10.00 18.31 38.15
C ARG A 370 -11.36 18.09 37.50
N PRO A 371 -11.51 18.12 36.16
CA PRO A 371 -12.78 17.77 35.56
C PRO A 371 -12.96 16.25 35.69
N ARG A 372 -13.92 15.83 36.51
CA ARG A 372 -14.48 14.47 36.40
C ARG A 372 -15.18 14.40 35.03
N CYS A 373 -14.93 13.32 34.29
CA CYS A 373 -15.67 13.05 33.07
C CYS A 373 -17.17 13.08 33.36
N PRO A 374 -17.99 13.77 32.55
CA PRO A 374 -19.44 13.68 32.67
C PRO A 374 -19.86 12.23 32.39
N ASP A 375 -20.74 11.69 33.23
CA ASP A 375 -21.29 10.35 33.05
C ASP A 375 -21.96 10.24 31.68
N LEU A 376 -21.57 9.20 30.93
CA LEU A 376 -22.09 8.92 29.59
C LEU A 376 -23.63 8.83 29.64
N PRO A 377 -24.36 9.54 28.76
CA PRO A 377 -25.79 9.34 28.64
C PRO A 377 -26.06 7.89 28.24
N PRO A 378 -27.10 7.22 28.78
CA PRO A 378 -27.41 5.85 28.42
C PRO A 378 -27.67 5.78 26.91
N PHE A 379 -26.95 4.88 26.23
CA PHE A 379 -27.10 4.67 24.79
C PHE A 379 -28.57 4.39 24.46
N PRO A 380 -29.16 5.08 23.46
CA PRO A 380 -30.50 4.72 23.01
C PRO A 380 -30.42 3.30 22.43
N SER A 381 -31.21 2.38 22.99
CA SER A 381 -31.31 1.01 22.49
C SER A 381 -31.79 1.04 21.04
N CYS A 382 -30.87 0.80 20.09
CA CYS A 382 -31.10 0.91 18.64
C CYS A 382 -32.13 -0.10 18.09
N LEU A 383 -32.62 -1.02 18.91
CA LEU A 383 -33.72 -1.92 18.59
C LEU A 383 -34.43 -2.31 19.90
N SER A 384 -35.72 -2.00 20.02
CA SER A 384 -36.52 -2.44 21.16
C SER A 384 -36.57 -3.97 21.18
N THR A 385 -36.39 -4.59 22.35
CA THR A 385 -36.45 -6.06 22.53
C THR A 385 -37.72 -6.67 21.92
N VAL A 386 -38.83 -5.92 21.93
CA VAL A 386 -40.09 -6.33 21.31
C VAL A 386 -39.96 -6.43 19.79
N HIS A 387 -39.30 -5.48 19.14
CA HIS A 387 -39.11 -5.47 17.68
C HIS A 387 -38.17 -6.60 17.25
N PHE A 388 -37.12 -6.88 18.03
CA PHE A 388 -36.23 -8.01 17.80
C PHE A 388 -36.99 -9.35 17.86
N VAL A 389 -37.80 -9.56 18.90
CA VAL A 389 -38.56 -10.80 19.07
C VAL A 389 -39.59 -10.97 17.95
N VAL A 390 -40.29 -9.90 17.55
CA VAL A 390 -41.24 -9.96 16.43
C VAL A 390 -40.53 -10.35 15.13
N PHE A 391 -39.35 -9.76 14.86
CA PHE A 391 -38.59 -10.09 13.65
C PHE A 391 -38.14 -11.56 13.63
N VAL A 392 -37.64 -12.07 14.76
CA VAL A 392 -37.23 -13.47 14.90
C VAL A 392 -38.42 -14.43 14.70
N VAL A 393 -39.60 -14.09 15.24
CA VAL A 393 -40.81 -14.91 15.06
C VAL A 393 -41.24 -14.93 13.59
N VAL A 394 -41.29 -13.76 12.94
CA VAL A 394 -41.65 -13.67 11.51
C VAL A 394 -40.66 -14.43 10.64
N GLN A 395 -39.35 -14.28 10.88
CA GLN A 395 -38.30 -14.98 10.14
C GLN A 395 -38.41 -16.50 10.33
N THR A 396 -38.73 -16.95 11.55
CA THR A 396 -38.91 -18.38 11.85
C THR A 396 -40.13 -18.96 11.13
N VAL A 397 -41.26 -18.23 11.10
CA VAL A 397 -42.47 -18.65 10.38
C VAL A 397 -42.22 -18.74 8.87
N LEU A 398 -41.55 -17.74 8.29
CA LEU A 398 -41.18 -17.76 6.87
C LEU A 398 -40.25 -18.93 6.53
N PHE A 399 -39.28 -19.22 7.40
CA PHE A 399 -38.36 -20.34 7.20
C PHE A 399 -39.06 -21.69 7.27
N ILE A 400 -39.96 -21.88 8.25
CA ILE A 400 -40.79 -23.10 8.34
C ILE A 400 -41.70 -23.22 7.12
N GLY A 401 -42.35 -22.13 6.68
CA GLY A 401 -43.18 -22.11 5.48
C GLY A 401 -42.39 -22.49 4.22
N TYR A 402 -41.17 -21.98 4.08
CA TYR A 402 -40.27 -22.34 2.98
C TYR A 402 -39.88 -23.83 3.01
N ILE A 403 -39.54 -24.38 4.18
CA ILE A 403 -39.23 -25.80 4.33
C ILE A 403 -40.45 -26.67 3.98
N MET A 404 -41.65 -26.30 4.44
CA MET A 404 -42.87 -27.04 4.11
C MET A 404 -43.18 -26.99 2.61
N TYR A 405 -43.02 -25.83 1.97
CA TYR A 405 -43.19 -25.66 0.53
C TYR A 405 -42.19 -26.53 -0.26
N LYS A 406 -40.91 -26.49 0.12
CA LYS A 406 -39.86 -27.31 -0.49
C LYS A 406 -40.13 -28.81 -0.31
N THR A 407 -40.53 -29.21 0.89
CA THR A 407 -40.87 -30.62 1.19
C THR A 407 -42.10 -31.09 0.40
N GLN A 408 -43.10 -30.23 0.21
CA GLN A 408 -44.23 -30.52 -0.67
C GLN A 408 -43.81 -30.67 -2.13
N GLN A 409 -42.94 -29.80 -2.65
CA GLN A 409 -42.43 -29.93 -4.01
C GLN A 409 -41.63 -31.22 -4.21
N GLU A 410 -40.77 -31.57 -3.25
CA GLU A 410 -40.01 -32.83 -3.29
C GLU A 410 -40.93 -34.06 -3.21
N ALA A 411 -41.99 -34.01 -2.40
CA ALA A 411 -43.00 -35.07 -2.33
C ALA A 411 -43.86 -35.17 -3.59
N ALA A 412 -44.14 -34.06 -4.26
CA ALA A 412 -44.84 -34.03 -5.54
C ALA A 412 -43.96 -34.57 -6.68
N ALA A 413 -42.67 -34.24 -6.68
CA ALA A 413 -41.70 -34.75 -7.66
C ALA A 413 -41.50 -36.28 -7.57
N LYS A 414 -41.57 -36.85 -6.36
CA LYS A 414 -41.49 -38.31 -6.15
C LYS A 414 -42.72 -39.11 -6.62
N LYS A 415 -43.85 -38.47 -6.95
CA LYS A 415 -45.02 -39.16 -7.53
C LYS A 415 -44.93 -39.36 -9.05
N PHE A 416 -43.88 -38.82 -9.70
CA PHE A 416 -43.65 -38.93 -11.13
C PHE A 416 -42.49 -39.88 -11.50
N PHE A 417 -41.99 -40.67 -10.55
CA PHE A 417 -41.03 -41.75 -10.75
C PHE A 417 -41.60 -43.09 -10.32
#